data_AF-A0A6P4E0J4-F1
#
_entry.id   AF-A0A6P4E0J4-F1
#
_cell.length_a   1.000
_cell.length_b   1.000
_cell.length_c   1.000
_cell.angle_alpha   90.00
_cell.angle_beta   90.00
_cell.angle_gamma   90.00
#
_symmetry.space_group_name_H-M   'P 1'
#
loop_
_entity.id
_entity.type
_entity.pdbx_description
1 polymer ?
#
loop_
_entity_poly.entity_id
_entity_poly.type
_entity_poly.pdbx_seq_one_letter_code
_entity_poly.pdbx_strand_id
1 'polypeptide(L)' 'MNQVLDAMFERKVQPGDYIIRQGDDGDNFYVIESGVYKVYINDKHINTYNHTGLFGELALLYNMP' A
#
# COMPACT_ATOMS: atom_id res chain seq x y z
N MET A 1 -20.19 1.80 10.89
CA MET A 1 -19.37 2.36 9.80
C MET A 1 -18.11 3.10 10.29
N ASN A 2 -17.81 3.16 11.61
CA ASN A 2 -16.62 3.87 12.14
C ASN A 2 -15.42 2.98 12.48
N GLN A 3 -15.60 1.67 12.64
CA GLN A 3 -14.54 0.79 13.16
C GLN A 3 -13.33 0.62 12.22
N VAL A 4 -13.51 0.80 10.92
CA VAL A 4 -12.42 0.65 9.94
C VAL A 4 -11.51 1.88 9.96
N LEU A 5 -12.08 3.08 10.06
CA LEU A 5 -11.33 4.32 10.13
C LEU A 5 -10.56 4.43 11.45
N ASP A 6 -11.16 4.00 12.56
CA ASP A 6 -10.50 3.98 13.87
C ASP A 6 -9.29 3.00 13.93
N ALA A 7 -9.25 2.02 13.04
CA ALA A 7 -8.16 1.05 12.94
C ALA A 7 -7.02 1.49 11.99
N MET A 8 -7.20 2.58 11.25
CA MET A 8 -6.16 3.11 10.37
C MET A 8 -5.19 3.99 11.15
N PHE A 9 -3.89 3.81 10.91
CA PHE A 9 -2.84 4.61 11.52
C PHE A 9 -1.93 5.23 10.44
N GLU A 10 -1.46 6.45 10.71
CA GLU A 10 -0.52 7.14 9.82
C GLU A 10 0.81 6.39 9.77
N ARG A 11 1.30 6.11 8.57
CA ARG A 11 2.63 5.57 8.34
C ARG A 11 3.48 6.58 7.59
N LYS A 12 4.43 7.19 8.29
CA LYS A 12 5.39 8.13 7.70
C LYS A 12 6.51 7.38 6.98
N VAL A 13 6.81 7.80 5.77
CA VAL A 13 7.77 7.16 4.85
C VAL A 13 8.61 8.22 4.17
N GLN A 14 9.81 7.83 3.73
CA GLN A 14 10.76 8.70 3.05
C GLN A 14 10.99 8.23 1.60
N PRO A 15 11.48 9.11 0.71
CA PRO A 15 11.85 8.72 -0.65
C PRO A 15 12.88 7.58 -0.64
N GLY A 16 12.52 6.46 -1.28
CA GLY A 16 13.35 5.26 -1.33
C GLY A 16 12.88 4.13 -0.40
N ASP A 17 11.94 4.40 0.51
CA ASP A 17 11.36 3.37 1.37
C ASP A 17 10.45 2.43 0.58
N TYR A 18 10.53 1.14 0.92
CA TYR A 18 9.58 0.14 0.45
C TYR A 18 8.42 0.04 1.43
N ILE A 19 7.21 0.34 0.98
CA ILE A 19 6.01 0.28 1.83
C ILE A 19 5.60 -1.17 2.07
N ILE A 20 5.53 -1.94 0.99
CA ILE A 20 5.30 -3.38 0.94
C ILE A 20 6.19 -4.00 -0.14
N ARG A 21 6.45 -5.29 -0.05
CA ARG A 21 7.15 -6.07 -1.08
C ARG A 21 6.28 -7.22 -1.55
N GLN A 22 6.45 -7.60 -2.80
CA GLN A 22 5.75 -8.73 -3.38
C GLN A 22 6.21 -10.03 -2.71
N GLY A 23 5.28 -10.86 -2.24
CA GLY A 23 5.57 -12.12 -1.54
C GLY A 23 5.76 -11.97 -0.03
N ASP A 24 5.65 -10.75 0.52
CA ASP A 24 5.54 -10.56 1.97
C ASP A 24 4.10 -10.86 2.40
N ASP A 25 3.93 -11.45 3.60
CA ASP A 25 2.60 -11.65 4.19
C ASP A 25 1.87 -10.30 4.32
N GLY A 26 0.89 -10.11 3.44
CA GLY A 26 0.16 -8.87 3.29
C GLY A 26 -1.07 -8.84 4.18
N ASP A 27 -0.98 -8.20 5.34
CA ASP A 27 -2.12 -8.04 6.27
C ASP A 27 -2.67 -6.60 6.31
N ASN A 28 -2.09 -5.69 5.53
CA ASN A 28 -2.37 -4.25 5.64
C ASN A 28 -2.90 -3.64 4.35
N PHE A 29 -3.87 -2.74 4.51
CA PHE A 29 -4.40 -1.89 3.46
C PHE A 29 -3.88 -0.46 3.64
N TYR A 30 -3.44 0.14 2.55
CA TYR A 30 -2.85 1.49 2.56
C TYR A 30 -3.65 2.44 1.68
N VAL A 31 -3.86 3.64 2.21
CA VAL A 31 -4.41 4.78 1.48
C VAL A 31 -3.33 5.84 1.41
N ILE A 32 -3.12 6.38 0.21
CA ILE A 32 -2.17 7.46 -0.01
C ILE A 32 -2.88 8.78 0.26
N GLU A 33 -2.42 9.48 1.29
CA GLU A 33 -2.82 10.86 1.58
C GLU A 33 -2.01 11.86 0.74
N SER A 34 -0.70 11.64 0.60
CA SER A 34 0.19 12.48 -0.20
C SER A 34 1.48 11.76 -0.61
N GLY A 35 2.15 12.29 -1.64
CA GLY A 35 3.41 11.76 -2.17
C GLY A 35 3.27 10.99 -3.49
N VAL A 36 4.41 10.57 -4.05
CA VAL A 36 4.48 9.82 -5.32
C VAL A 36 5.09 8.47 -5.06
N TYR A 37 4.35 7.41 -5.38
CA TYR A 37 4.75 6.02 -5.13
C TYR A 37 4.78 5.24 -6.43
N LYS A 38 5.76 4.35 -6.55
CA LYS A 38 5.93 3.50 -7.74
C LYS A 38 5.67 2.06 -7.37
N VAL A 39 4.92 1.38 -8.22
CA VAL A 39 4.61 -0.04 -8.10
C VAL A 39 5.48 -0.81 -9.07
N TYR A 40 6.13 -1.84 -8.56
CA TYR A 40 6.98 -2.75 -9.32
C TYR A 40 6.48 -4.18 -9.12
N ILE A 41 6.44 -4.96 -10.21
CA ILE A 41 6.15 -6.39 -10.18
C ILE A 41 7.27 -7.08 -10.95
N ASN A 42 7.97 -8.02 -10.31
CA ASN A 42 9.15 -8.68 -10.88
C ASN A 42 10.15 -7.65 -11.45
N ASP A 43 10.47 -6.62 -10.67
CA ASP A 43 11.34 -5.48 -11.02
C ASP A 43 10.89 -4.60 -12.20
N LYS A 44 9.74 -4.89 -12.80
CA LYS A 44 9.16 -4.06 -13.86
C LYS A 44 8.28 -3.00 -13.24
N HIS A 45 8.49 -1.74 -13.61
CA HIS A 45 7.59 -0.64 -13.25
C HIS A 45 6.22 -0.85 -13.92
N ILE A 46 5.16 -0.93 -13.13
CA ILE A 46 3.80 -1.19 -13.61
C ILE A 46 2.91 0.03 -13.45
N ASN A 47 3.08 0.79 -12.36
CA ASN A 47 2.22 1.92 -12.08
C ASN A 47 2.90 2.98 -11.20
N THR A 48 2.39 4.20 -11.23
CA THR A 48 2.78 5.29 -10.34
C THR A 48 1.53 5.91 -9.75
N TYR A 49 1.42 5.92 -8.42
CA TYR A 49 0.41 6.70 -7.71
C TYR A 49 0.91 8.12 -7.51
N ASN A 50 0.01 9.09 -7.67
CA ASN A 50 0.34 10.51 -7.59
C ASN A 50 -0.63 11.20 -6.64
N HIS A 51 -0.20 11.46 -5.42
CA HIS A 51 -0.92 12.05 -4.28
C HIS A 51 -2.11 11.24 -3.76
N THR A 52 -2.83 10.51 -4.60
CA THR A 52 -3.99 9.71 -4.20
C THR A 52 -3.93 8.31 -4.77
N GLY A 53 -4.52 7.38 -4.04
CA GLY A 53 -4.58 5.98 -4.43
C GLY A 53 -4.78 5.07 -3.23
N LEU A 54 -5.19 3.85 -3.51
CA LEU A 54 -5.32 2.78 -2.54
C LEU A 54 -4.62 1.54 -3.09
N PHE A 55 -3.96 0.79 -2.20
CA PHE A 55 -3.29 -0.45 -2.55
C PHE A 55 -3.24 -1.39 -1.33
N GLY A 56 -3.00 -2.68 -1.59
CA GLY A 56 -3.09 -3.72 -0.55
C GLY A 56 -4.52 -4.22 -0.29
N GLU A 57 -5.50 -3.86 -1.14
CA GLU A 57 -6.87 -4.40 -1.03
C GLU A 57 -6.93 -5.91 -1.25
N LEU A 58 -6.05 -6.44 -2.11
CA LEU A 58 -5.97 -7.87 -2.41
C LEU A 58 -5.49 -8.67 -1.19
N ALA A 59 -4.60 -8.10 -0.38
CA ALA A 59 -4.13 -8.68 0.87
C ALA A 59 -5.31 -8.95 1.83
N LEU A 60 -6.21 -7.97 1.97
CA LEU A 60 -7.41 -8.11 2.81
C LEU A 60 -8.49 -9.02 2.21
N LEU A 61 -8.68 -8.98 0.89
CA LEU A 61 -9.75 -9.73 0.22
C LEU A 61 -9.43 -11.20 0.03
N TYR A 62 -8.15 -11.53 -0.17
CA TYR A 62 -7.75 -12.88 -0.55
C TYR A 62 -6.87 -13.60 0.47
N ASN A 63 -6.37 -12.93 1.53
CA ASN A 63 -5.48 -13.52 2.53
C ASN A 63 -4.35 -14.34 1.86
N MET A 64 -3.82 -13.79 0.76
CA MET A 64 -2.86 -14.43 -0.14
C MET A 64 -1.52 -13.65 -0.08
N PRO A 65 -0.39 -14.35 0.06
CA PRO A 65 0.95 -13.75 0.07
C PRO A 65 1.40 -13.24 -1.31
#